data_AF-A0A2H1VX49-F1
#
_entry.id   AF-A0A2H1VX49-F1
#
_cell.length_a   1.000
_cell.length_b   1.000
_cell.length_c   1.000
_cell.angle_alpha   90.00
_cell.angle_beta   90.00
_cell.angle_gamma   90.00
#
_symmetry.space_group_name_H-M   'P 1'
#
loop_
_entity.id
_entity.type
_entity.pdbx_description
1 polymer ?
#
loop_
_entity_poly.entity_id
_entity_poly.type
_entity_poly.pdbx_seq_one_letter_code
_entity_poly.pdbx_strand_id
1 'polypeptide(L)'
;MFKFNNFIGFCWTVTKDSNIQVTDFGPSWRDGIAFLAIIDAIKANLINLAEMKRKTNRQRLEHAFDVAENALGIARLLDAEDVDVDKPDERSIMTYVAQFLHKYPEPKTTGPDAVAAVQEEYESLRMWLTERVTTVQRQYDSRTLSRHYEDYVRAENERLAREPIYQKLEKLMYTQSLVAIAPKSWRELVSLWIELERLHRRWLWLLDAELPGDFRNVGEWLARAEYLLYFDEIPTSLDERTAAIISEKLEEHSGFFAGLPEVIDRFEAALRSPDAARIPRERLQDMKERLETVSRRAPQRKARLKYLEHKCCIVAFTELTKAKLATWTGKYGRIDHVRALLEDYDNFVTKNKIFQEFDRAYVDIKQVAEEYKRVCEVDRTEARDIDTFLKDVAETWRRVASDVRCARSVLEEVIAHWERWNTLADDFTTWLDKAQHMLRVSEDERLEFFHDLTVWKEKHQLLGDAAGFLAATSSEEISQEVKRKYVEITERWERVWEEAERLRATTEKFSKNRKKPSNTSPDQGIEPETYCPAVALATTRPTRQSYVRGGDALRNRRELAAGVSALD
;
A
#
# COMPACT_ATOMS: atom_id res chain seq x y z
N MET A 1 7.83 8.82 -18.35
CA MET A 1 9.22 8.48 -18.75
C MET A 1 9.26 7.51 -19.94
N PHE A 2 8.37 6.49 -20.03
CA PHE A 2 8.23 5.60 -21.21
C PHE A 2 7.88 6.32 -22.53
N LYS A 3 7.09 7.40 -22.50
CA LYS A 3 6.80 8.22 -23.69
C LYS A 3 8.00 8.99 -24.24
N PHE A 4 9.05 9.21 -23.44
CA PHE A 4 10.18 10.09 -23.79
C PHE A 4 11.28 9.37 -24.58
N ASN A 5 11.53 8.09 -24.27
CA ASN A 5 12.53 7.29 -24.99
C ASN A 5 12.03 6.87 -26.39
N ASN A 6 10.73 6.60 -26.55
CA ASN A 6 10.11 6.39 -27.86
C ASN A 6 10.12 7.68 -28.70
N PHE A 7 10.04 8.85 -28.06
CA PHE A 7 10.01 10.15 -28.71
C PHE A 7 11.36 10.58 -29.30
N ILE A 8 12.46 10.34 -28.56
CA ILE A 8 13.82 10.52 -29.09
C ILE A 8 14.08 9.49 -30.19
N GLY A 9 13.70 8.23 -30.00
CA GLY A 9 13.86 7.16 -31.00
C GLY A 9 13.14 7.46 -32.33
N PHE A 10 11.92 8.00 -32.27
CA PHE A 10 11.14 8.42 -33.44
C PHE A 10 11.82 9.56 -34.20
N CYS A 11 12.18 10.66 -33.51
CA CYS A 11 12.86 11.79 -34.13
C CYS A 11 14.22 11.38 -34.73
N TRP A 12 15.00 10.56 -34.02
CA TRP A 12 16.28 10.06 -34.50
C TRP A 12 16.14 9.17 -35.74
N THR A 13 15.13 8.31 -35.79
CA THR A 13 14.92 7.40 -36.93
C THR A 13 14.48 8.17 -38.17
N VAL A 14 13.57 9.13 -38.02
CA VAL A 14 13.08 9.98 -39.11
C VAL A 14 14.18 10.88 -39.69
N THR A 15 15.05 11.45 -38.85
CA THR A 15 16.10 12.36 -39.32
C THR A 15 17.32 11.62 -39.90
N LYS A 16 17.57 10.39 -39.46
CA LYS A 16 18.65 9.53 -39.97
C LYS A 16 18.44 9.09 -41.43
N ASP A 17 17.19 8.85 -41.83
CA ASP A 17 16.83 8.56 -43.22
C ASP A 17 17.01 9.79 -44.16
N SER A 18 16.99 11.01 -43.59
CA SER A 18 17.13 12.29 -44.31
C SER A 18 18.50 12.97 -44.14
N ASN A 19 19.48 12.28 -43.54
CA ASN A 19 20.84 12.75 -43.27
C ASN A 19 20.92 14.05 -42.42
N ILE A 20 19.93 14.28 -41.55
CA ILE A 20 19.83 15.43 -40.63
C ILE A 20 20.15 14.95 -39.21
N GLN A 21 21.08 15.62 -38.53
CA GLN A 21 21.43 15.31 -37.14
C GLN A 21 20.64 16.22 -36.20
N VAL A 22 19.76 15.63 -35.40
CA VAL A 22 19.06 16.30 -34.29
C VAL A 22 19.59 15.72 -32.99
N THR A 23 20.25 16.55 -32.18
CA THR A 23 20.93 16.11 -30.94
C THR A 23 20.24 16.59 -29.66
N ASP A 24 19.23 17.46 -29.78
CA ASP A 24 18.53 18.12 -28.68
C ASP A 24 17.11 18.53 -29.09
N PHE A 25 16.32 19.08 -28.14
CA PHE A 25 15.02 19.73 -28.39
C PHE A 25 15.10 21.26 -28.39
N GLY A 26 16.28 21.82 -28.64
CA GLY A 26 16.56 23.26 -28.58
C GLY A 26 17.18 23.76 -29.90
N PRO A 27 18.47 24.15 -29.92
CA PRO A 27 19.12 24.72 -31.11
C PRO A 27 19.01 23.88 -32.38
N SER A 28 18.93 22.55 -32.28
CA SER A 28 18.79 21.64 -33.43
C SER A 28 17.51 21.87 -34.24
N TRP A 29 16.51 22.56 -33.68
CA TRP A 29 15.20 22.80 -34.30
C TRP A 29 15.03 24.22 -34.85
N ARG A 30 15.94 25.13 -34.47
CA ARG A 30 15.88 26.56 -34.80
C ARG A 30 15.85 26.81 -36.30
N ASP A 31 16.55 25.99 -37.08
CA ASP A 31 16.66 26.18 -38.52
C ASP A 31 15.41 25.71 -39.31
N GLY A 32 14.44 25.09 -38.63
CA GLY A 32 13.20 24.58 -39.20
C GLY A 32 13.33 23.32 -40.05
N ILE A 33 14.55 22.79 -40.28
CA ILE A 33 14.75 21.62 -41.15
C ILE A 33 14.25 20.34 -40.49
N ALA A 34 14.41 20.21 -39.18
CA ALA A 34 13.89 19.07 -38.42
C ALA A 34 12.36 18.96 -38.55
N PHE A 35 11.62 20.07 -38.46
CA PHE A 35 10.16 20.07 -38.64
C PHE A 35 9.76 19.70 -40.07
N LEU A 36 10.41 20.29 -41.08
CA LEU A 36 10.13 19.98 -42.48
C LEU A 36 10.41 18.51 -42.82
N ALA A 37 11.48 17.94 -42.25
CA ALA A 37 11.83 16.52 -42.43
C ALA A 37 10.80 15.58 -41.79
N ILE A 38 10.26 15.94 -40.62
CA ILE A 38 9.19 15.17 -39.98
C ILE A 38 7.92 15.18 -40.82
N ILE A 39 7.54 16.33 -41.37
CA ILE A 39 6.35 16.45 -42.22
C ILE A 39 6.51 15.64 -43.51
N ASP A 40 7.68 15.72 -44.17
CA ASP A 40 7.97 14.95 -45.38
C ASP A 40 8.00 13.44 -45.13
N ALA A 41 8.50 13.01 -43.97
CA ALA A 41 8.48 11.61 -43.56
C ALA A 41 7.07 11.07 -43.23
N ILE A 42 6.18 11.92 -42.70
CA ILE A 42 4.78 11.54 -42.44
C ILE A 42 3.99 11.44 -43.75
N LYS A 43 4.22 12.36 -44.69
CA LYS A 43 3.56 12.35 -46.00
C LYS A 43 4.45 13.03 -47.05
N ALA A 44 5.01 12.20 -47.93
CA ALA A 44 5.84 12.66 -49.04
C ALA A 44 5.09 13.62 -49.97
N ASN A 45 5.85 14.51 -50.63
CA ASN A 45 5.36 15.53 -51.59
C ASN A 45 4.56 16.69 -50.99
N LEU A 46 4.51 16.86 -49.67
CA LEU A 46 3.91 18.04 -49.05
C LEU A 46 4.84 19.25 -49.02
N ILE A 47 6.16 19.03 -49.09
CA ILE A 47 7.17 20.09 -48.96
C ILE A 47 8.22 19.91 -50.05
N ASN A 48 8.58 21.00 -50.72
CA ASN A 48 9.75 21.04 -51.59
C ASN A 48 11.02 21.36 -50.78
N LEU A 49 11.66 20.34 -50.21
CA LEU A 49 12.86 20.51 -49.38
C LEU A 49 14.00 21.24 -50.12
N ALA A 50 14.11 21.10 -51.45
CA ALA A 50 15.13 21.78 -52.24
C ALA A 50 14.92 23.30 -52.30
N GLU A 51 13.67 23.76 -52.34
CA GLU A 51 13.31 25.17 -52.27
C GLU A 51 13.47 25.71 -50.84
N MET A 52 13.03 24.94 -49.84
CA MET A 52 13.06 25.37 -48.43
C MET A 52 14.49 25.59 -47.91
N LYS A 53 15.50 24.86 -48.41
CA LYS A 53 16.91 25.08 -48.07
C LYS A 53 17.44 26.48 -48.42
N ARG A 54 16.76 27.23 -49.29
CA ARG A 54 17.14 28.59 -49.70
C ARG A 54 16.43 29.71 -48.91
N LYS A 55 15.51 29.35 -48.01
CA LYS A 55 14.70 30.28 -47.21
C LYS A 55 15.34 30.52 -45.83
N THR A 56 14.96 31.61 -45.17
CA THR A 56 15.43 31.91 -43.80
C THR A 56 14.84 30.92 -42.78
N ASN A 57 15.44 30.82 -41.59
CA ASN A 57 14.93 29.98 -40.48
C ASN A 57 13.46 30.25 -40.20
N ARG A 58 13.11 31.51 -39.94
CA ARG A 58 11.73 31.95 -39.71
C ARG A 58 10.77 31.56 -40.85
N GLN A 59 11.17 31.68 -42.11
CA GLN A 59 10.34 31.27 -43.25
C GLN A 59 10.18 29.74 -43.35
N ARG A 60 11.21 28.97 -42.97
CA ARG A 60 11.14 27.50 -42.91
C ARG A 60 10.21 27.02 -41.82
N LEU A 61 10.31 27.63 -40.63
CA LEU A 61 9.47 27.34 -39.48
C LEU A 61 7.99 27.67 -39.76
N GLU A 62 7.72 28.86 -40.29
CA GLU A 62 6.36 29.29 -40.63
C GLU A 62 5.69 28.32 -41.61
N HIS A 63 6.39 27.98 -42.70
CA HIS A 63 5.89 27.03 -43.68
C HIS A 63 5.72 25.62 -43.08
N ALA A 64 6.61 25.18 -42.19
CA ALA A 64 6.46 23.89 -41.54
C ALA A 64 5.18 23.85 -40.68
N PHE A 65 4.93 24.89 -39.90
CA PHE A 65 3.75 24.97 -39.03
C PHE A 65 2.46 25.10 -39.84
N ASP A 66 2.46 25.89 -40.92
CA ASP A 66 1.30 26.03 -41.81
C ASP A 66 0.95 24.72 -42.52
N VAL A 67 1.95 23.98 -43.01
CA VAL A 67 1.71 22.67 -43.64
C VAL A 67 1.26 21.64 -42.60
N ALA A 68 1.85 21.66 -41.41
CA ALA A 68 1.44 20.76 -40.33
C ALA A 68 -0.03 20.99 -39.92
N GLU A 69 -0.47 22.24 -39.85
CA GLU A 69 -1.85 22.57 -39.51
C GLU A 69 -2.81 22.28 -40.67
N ASN A 70 -2.54 22.78 -41.87
CA ASN A 70 -3.48 22.70 -42.98
C ASN A 70 -3.52 21.32 -43.64
N ALA A 71 -2.38 20.62 -43.76
CA ALA A 71 -2.29 19.35 -44.47
C ALA A 71 -2.27 18.12 -43.54
N LEU A 72 -1.78 18.28 -42.30
CA LEU A 72 -1.71 17.20 -41.31
C LEU A 72 -2.66 17.41 -40.12
N GLY A 73 -3.32 18.58 -40.00
CA GLY A 73 -4.23 18.91 -38.90
C GLY A 73 -3.56 18.88 -37.52
N ILE A 74 -2.26 19.16 -37.44
CA ILE A 74 -1.53 19.32 -36.19
C ILE A 74 -1.74 20.75 -35.71
N ALA A 75 -2.32 20.94 -34.53
CA ALA A 75 -2.65 22.27 -34.03
C ALA A 75 -1.37 23.07 -33.79
N ARG A 76 -1.26 24.23 -34.43
CA ARG A 76 -0.10 25.13 -34.30
C ARG A 76 0.03 25.64 -32.86
N LEU A 77 1.08 25.22 -32.15
CA LEU A 77 1.38 25.64 -30.77
C LEU A 77 2.62 26.53 -30.63
N LEU A 78 3.40 26.65 -31.71
CA LEU A 78 4.63 27.42 -31.73
C LEU A 78 4.52 28.49 -32.78
N ASP A 79 5.05 29.67 -32.47
CA ASP A 79 5.29 30.72 -33.43
C ASP A 79 6.75 30.68 -33.89
N ALA A 80 6.98 30.99 -35.17
CA ALA A 80 8.32 30.94 -35.75
C ALA A 80 9.31 31.88 -35.04
N GLU A 81 8.83 32.97 -34.45
CA GLU A 81 9.63 33.95 -33.71
C GLU A 81 10.11 33.41 -32.36
N ASP A 82 9.34 32.53 -31.70
CA ASP A 82 9.70 31.91 -30.43
C ASP A 82 10.70 30.76 -30.59
N VAL A 83 10.82 30.24 -31.82
CA VAL A 83 11.74 29.15 -32.16
C VAL A 83 13.03 29.67 -32.81
N ASP A 84 12.98 30.76 -33.61
CA ASP A 84 14.17 31.37 -34.25
C ASP A 84 14.99 32.26 -33.30
N VAL A 85 15.24 31.78 -32.08
CA VAL A 85 16.07 32.42 -31.05
C VAL A 85 17.28 31.56 -30.72
N ASP A 86 18.31 32.13 -30.10
CA ASP A 86 19.55 31.41 -29.79
C ASP A 86 19.35 30.20 -28.87
N LYS A 87 18.31 30.25 -28.04
CA LYS A 87 17.96 29.17 -27.11
C LYS A 87 16.44 29.04 -27.00
N PRO A 88 15.80 28.28 -27.92
CA PRO A 88 14.35 28.10 -27.88
C PRO A 88 13.94 27.19 -26.70
N ASP A 89 12.70 27.32 -26.24
CA ASP A 89 12.20 26.55 -25.09
C ASP A 89 11.99 25.07 -25.47
N GLU A 90 12.84 24.21 -24.91
CA GLU A 90 12.85 22.78 -25.22
C GLU A 90 11.55 22.08 -24.86
N ARG A 91 10.85 22.56 -23.81
CA ARG A 91 9.59 21.96 -23.36
C ARG A 91 8.46 22.25 -24.35
N SER A 92 8.44 23.44 -24.94
CA SER A 92 7.48 23.85 -25.95
C SER A 92 7.71 23.11 -27.28
N ILE A 93 8.96 23.02 -27.74
CA ILE A 93 9.34 22.23 -28.94
C ILE A 93 8.94 20.77 -28.76
N MET A 94 9.31 20.17 -27.63
CA MET A 94 8.95 18.79 -27.29
C MET A 94 7.42 18.58 -27.28
N THR A 95 6.67 19.50 -26.70
CA THR A 95 5.20 19.40 -26.62
C THR A 95 4.57 19.47 -28.01
N TYR A 96 5.07 20.33 -28.88
CA TYR A 96 4.57 20.45 -30.24
C TYR A 96 4.92 19.23 -31.10
N VAL A 97 6.17 18.78 -31.07
CA VAL A 97 6.62 17.58 -31.79
C VAL A 97 5.89 16.32 -31.29
N ALA A 98 5.50 16.25 -30.01
CA ALA A 98 4.69 15.16 -29.47
C ALA A 98 3.30 15.04 -30.10
N GLN A 99 2.74 16.12 -30.66
CA GLN A 99 1.49 16.04 -31.41
C GLN A 99 1.63 15.24 -32.70
N PHE A 100 2.78 15.36 -33.38
CA PHE A 100 3.06 14.57 -34.58
C PHE A 100 3.11 13.08 -34.25
N LEU A 101 3.75 12.69 -33.14
CA LEU A 101 3.76 11.30 -32.68
C LEU A 101 2.38 10.81 -32.24
N HIS A 102 1.62 11.64 -31.53
CA HIS A 102 0.28 11.25 -31.05
C HIS A 102 -0.71 11.04 -32.20
N LYS A 103 -0.63 11.89 -33.23
CA LYS A 103 -1.52 11.83 -34.39
C LYS A 103 -1.03 10.84 -35.46
N TYR A 104 0.28 10.66 -35.57
CA TYR A 104 0.94 9.78 -36.53
C TYR A 104 2.03 8.93 -35.85
N PRO A 105 1.65 7.96 -34.99
CA PRO A 105 2.62 7.04 -34.39
C PRO A 105 3.22 6.13 -35.47
N GLU A 106 4.54 6.23 -35.69
CA GLU A 106 5.40 5.44 -36.60
C GLU A 106 4.71 4.65 -37.74
N PRO A 107 4.85 5.06 -39.02
CA PRO A 107 4.25 4.36 -40.17
C PRO A 107 5.06 3.17 -40.74
N LYS A 108 6.14 2.71 -40.10
CA LYS A 108 6.98 1.63 -40.68
C LYS A 108 6.73 0.21 -40.11
N THR A 109 5.86 0.06 -39.10
CA THR A 109 5.47 -1.25 -38.53
C THR A 109 3.96 -1.44 -38.36
N THR A 110 3.15 -0.57 -38.95
CA THR A 110 1.69 -0.49 -38.73
C THR A 110 0.90 -0.35 -40.03
N GLY A 111 1.45 -0.86 -41.14
CA GLY A 111 0.63 -1.18 -42.31
C GLY A 111 -0.33 -2.34 -41.99
N PRO A 112 -1.46 -2.48 -42.71
CA PRO A 112 -2.33 -3.67 -42.64
C PRO A 112 -1.52 -4.98 -42.74
N ASP A 113 -0.46 -4.96 -43.56
CA ASP A 113 0.43 -6.08 -43.80
C ASP A 113 1.30 -6.45 -42.59
N ALA A 114 1.72 -5.46 -41.78
CA ALA A 114 2.51 -5.72 -40.57
C ALA A 114 1.64 -6.25 -39.43
N VAL A 115 0.40 -5.75 -39.31
CA VAL A 115 -0.59 -6.28 -38.37
C VAL A 115 -1.00 -7.70 -38.76
N ALA A 116 -1.24 -7.95 -40.05
CA ALA A 116 -1.52 -9.28 -40.57
C ALA A 116 -0.37 -10.25 -40.32
N ALA A 117 0.89 -9.84 -40.54
CA ALA A 117 2.06 -10.67 -40.28
C ALA A 117 2.21 -11.01 -38.78
N VAL A 118 1.98 -10.06 -37.87
CA VAL A 118 2.01 -10.34 -36.42
C VAL A 118 0.87 -11.26 -36.00
N GLN A 119 -0.32 -11.08 -36.58
CA GLN A 119 -1.46 -11.96 -36.33
C GLN A 119 -1.20 -13.38 -36.84
N GLU A 120 -0.60 -13.53 -38.01
CA GLU A 120 -0.21 -14.82 -38.59
C GLU A 120 0.85 -15.53 -37.73
N GLU A 121 1.88 -14.80 -37.27
CA GLU A 121 2.88 -15.34 -36.35
C GLU A 121 2.26 -15.80 -35.03
N TYR A 122 1.34 -15.01 -34.47
CA TYR A 122 0.58 -15.36 -33.27
C TYR A 122 -0.27 -16.62 -33.48
N GLU A 123 -1.06 -16.69 -34.56
CA GLU A 123 -1.93 -17.83 -34.84
C GLU A 123 -1.13 -19.10 -35.12
N SER A 124 -0.04 -18.99 -35.89
CA SER A 124 0.89 -20.09 -36.16
C SER A 124 1.48 -20.65 -34.86
N LEU A 125 1.99 -19.77 -33.98
CA LEU A 125 2.54 -20.18 -32.70
C LEU A 125 1.47 -20.80 -31.80
N ARG A 126 0.29 -20.18 -31.71
CA ARG A 126 -0.84 -20.67 -30.89
C ARG A 126 -1.30 -22.05 -31.35
N MET A 127 -1.44 -22.26 -32.66
CA MET A 127 -1.85 -23.54 -33.23
C MET A 127 -0.82 -24.63 -32.94
N TRP A 128 0.46 -24.32 -33.17
CA TRP A 128 1.55 -25.25 -32.86
C TRP A 128 1.59 -25.59 -31.36
N LEU A 129 1.49 -24.60 -30.47
CA LEU A 129 1.45 -24.83 -29.03
C LEU A 129 0.26 -25.71 -28.64
N THR A 130 -0.93 -25.42 -29.16
CA THR A 130 -2.14 -26.21 -28.87
C THR A 130 -1.97 -27.66 -29.30
N GLU A 131 -1.49 -27.91 -30.52
CA GLU A 131 -1.23 -29.25 -31.03
C GLU A 131 -0.18 -29.99 -30.18
N ARG A 132 0.93 -29.33 -29.85
CA ARG A 132 2.02 -29.96 -29.08
C ARG A 132 1.62 -30.25 -27.65
N VAL A 133 1.01 -29.28 -26.96
CA VAL A 133 0.49 -29.46 -25.59
C VAL A 133 -0.50 -30.63 -25.55
N THR A 134 -1.48 -30.65 -26.45
CA THR A 134 -2.48 -31.73 -26.48
C THR A 134 -1.86 -33.10 -26.78
N THR A 135 -0.90 -33.16 -27.70
CA THR A 135 -0.21 -34.40 -28.07
C THR A 135 0.63 -34.94 -26.92
N VAL A 136 1.49 -34.11 -26.34
CA VAL A 136 2.40 -34.49 -25.24
C VAL A 136 1.60 -34.80 -23.97
N GLN A 137 0.58 -34.01 -23.64
CA GLN A 137 -0.33 -34.28 -22.52
C GLN A 137 -1.03 -35.63 -22.69
N ARG A 138 -1.60 -35.90 -23.88
CA ARG A 138 -2.23 -37.19 -24.17
C ARG A 138 -1.25 -38.35 -23.99
N GLN A 139 -0.04 -38.23 -24.54
CA GLN A 139 0.99 -39.27 -24.42
C GLN A 139 1.45 -39.47 -22.97
N TYR A 140 1.50 -38.39 -22.19
CA TYR A 140 1.79 -38.45 -20.77
C TYR A 140 0.71 -39.23 -20.02
N ASP A 141 -0.56 -38.88 -20.23
CA ASP A 141 -1.70 -39.49 -19.57
C ASP A 141 -1.88 -40.97 -19.96
N SER A 142 -1.66 -41.31 -21.24
CA SER A 142 -1.68 -42.69 -21.72
C SER A 142 -0.41 -43.47 -21.43
N ARG A 143 0.60 -42.86 -20.78
CA ARG A 143 1.92 -43.46 -20.49
C ARG A 143 2.66 -43.97 -21.74
N THR A 144 2.42 -43.35 -22.89
CA THR A 144 3.03 -43.70 -24.19
C THR A 144 4.12 -42.71 -24.63
N LEU A 145 4.56 -41.82 -23.75
CA LEU A 145 5.73 -40.96 -23.99
C LEU A 145 6.97 -41.80 -24.29
N SER A 146 7.78 -41.34 -25.25
CA SER A 146 9.01 -42.05 -25.61
C SER A 146 10.01 -42.07 -24.45
N ARG A 147 10.72 -43.19 -24.33
CA ARG A 147 11.81 -43.38 -23.34
C ARG A 147 13.19 -43.09 -23.91
N HIS A 148 13.26 -42.74 -25.19
CA HIS A 148 14.51 -42.35 -25.84
C HIS A 148 14.78 -40.87 -25.58
N TYR A 149 15.95 -40.57 -25.03
CA TYR A 149 16.36 -39.19 -24.71
C TYR A 149 16.44 -38.30 -25.96
N GLU A 150 16.80 -38.86 -27.12
CA GLU A 150 16.87 -38.15 -28.41
C GLU A 150 15.53 -37.57 -28.86
N ASP A 151 14.41 -38.24 -28.53
CA ASP A 151 13.07 -37.75 -28.86
C ASP A 151 12.71 -36.53 -28.02
N TYR A 152 13.09 -36.54 -26.73
CA TYR A 152 12.96 -35.39 -25.86
C TYR A 152 13.80 -34.21 -26.37
N VAL A 153 15.08 -34.45 -26.71
CA VAL A 153 15.99 -33.41 -27.23
C VAL A 153 15.42 -32.78 -28.50
N ARG A 154 14.83 -33.59 -29.40
CA ARG A 154 14.18 -33.08 -30.61
C ARG A 154 12.99 -32.19 -30.28
N ALA A 155 12.10 -32.64 -29.39
CA ALA A 155 10.94 -31.86 -28.97
C ALA A 155 11.37 -30.55 -28.30
N GLU A 156 12.39 -30.58 -27.46
CA GLU A 156 12.92 -29.40 -26.78
C GLU A 156 13.57 -28.42 -27.76
N ASN A 157 14.34 -28.92 -28.75
CA ASN A 157 14.88 -28.09 -29.83
C ASN A 157 13.78 -27.43 -30.67
N GLU A 158 12.67 -28.14 -30.95
CA GLU A 158 11.51 -27.55 -31.62
C GLU A 158 10.91 -26.39 -30.81
N ARG A 159 10.79 -26.55 -29.48
CA ARG A 159 10.32 -25.50 -28.57
C ARG A 159 11.27 -24.30 -28.56
N LEU A 160 12.57 -24.55 -28.35
CA LEU A 160 13.61 -23.52 -28.34
C LEU A 160 13.70 -22.75 -29.67
N ALA A 161 13.48 -23.41 -30.81
CA ALA A 161 13.45 -22.74 -32.12
C ALA A 161 12.31 -21.71 -32.26
N ARG A 162 11.27 -21.80 -31.42
CA ARG A 162 10.09 -20.91 -31.44
C ARG A 162 10.12 -19.85 -30.33
N GLU A 163 11.05 -19.96 -29.39
CA GLU A 163 11.32 -18.97 -28.34
C GLU A 163 11.54 -17.54 -28.90
N PRO A 164 12.28 -17.33 -30.02
CA PRO A 164 12.44 -15.98 -30.56
C PRO A 164 11.12 -15.34 -31.02
N ILE A 165 10.17 -16.15 -31.52
CA ILE A 165 8.84 -15.68 -31.92
C ILE A 165 8.05 -15.31 -30.66
N TYR A 166 8.06 -16.16 -29.64
CA TYR A 166 7.42 -15.87 -28.35
C TYR A 166 7.94 -14.56 -27.75
N GLN A 167 9.26 -14.37 -27.66
CA GLN A 167 9.88 -13.16 -27.12
C GLN A 167 9.59 -11.91 -27.95
N LYS A 168 9.49 -12.04 -29.28
CA LYS A 168 9.08 -10.95 -30.17
C LYS A 168 7.64 -10.52 -29.85
N LEU A 169 6.71 -11.46 -29.75
CA LEU A 169 5.31 -11.20 -29.42
C LEU A 169 5.16 -10.61 -28.00
N GLU A 170 5.92 -11.13 -27.03
CA GLU A 170 5.94 -10.63 -25.65
C GLU A 170 6.35 -9.15 -25.60
N LYS A 171 7.46 -8.80 -26.27
CA LYS A 171 7.92 -7.40 -26.33
C LYS A 171 6.86 -6.48 -26.91
N LEU A 172 6.19 -6.90 -27.99
CA LEU A 172 5.12 -6.12 -28.63
C LEU A 172 3.91 -5.87 -27.71
N MET A 173 3.61 -6.80 -26.80
CA MET A 173 2.55 -6.64 -25.79
C MET A 173 2.92 -5.61 -24.73
N TYR A 174 4.17 -5.57 -24.29
CA TYR A 174 4.61 -4.65 -23.23
C TYR A 174 5.00 -3.26 -23.74
N THR A 175 5.24 -3.07 -25.05
CA THR A 175 5.60 -1.76 -25.63
C THR A 175 4.43 -0.81 -25.89
N GLN A 176 3.18 -1.19 -25.59
CA GLN A 176 1.97 -0.39 -25.88
C GLN A 176 1.92 0.13 -27.33
N SER A 177 2.59 -0.57 -28.25
CA SER A 177 2.45 -0.37 -29.69
C SER A 177 1.04 -0.81 -30.11
N LEU A 178 0.42 -0.09 -31.05
CA LEU A 178 -0.94 -0.29 -31.57
C LEU A 178 -1.15 -1.63 -32.32
N VAL A 179 -0.57 -2.74 -31.85
CA VAL A 179 -0.60 -4.05 -32.52
C VAL A 179 -1.44 -5.07 -31.74
N ALA A 180 -2.72 -5.11 -32.11
CA ALA A 180 -3.58 -6.24 -32.51
C ALA A 180 -3.83 -7.51 -31.67
N ILE A 181 -3.09 -7.87 -30.61
CA ILE A 181 -3.43 -9.08 -29.81
C ILE A 181 -4.20 -8.69 -28.55
N ALA A 182 -5.41 -9.23 -28.38
CA ALA A 182 -6.21 -8.97 -27.18
C ALA A 182 -5.50 -9.53 -25.92
N PRO A 183 -5.49 -8.82 -24.77
CA PRO A 183 -4.83 -9.30 -23.54
C PRO A 183 -5.31 -10.67 -23.04
N LYS A 184 -6.55 -11.05 -23.35
CA LYS A 184 -7.08 -12.39 -23.05
C LYS A 184 -6.42 -13.45 -23.94
N SER A 185 -6.28 -13.19 -25.22
CA SER A 185 -5.65 -14.07 -26.21
C SER A 185 -4.16 -14.25 -25.92
N TRP A 186 -3.47 -13.18 -25.53
CA TRP A 186 -2.09 -13.27 -25.07
C TRP A 186 -1.94 -14.14 -23.82
N ARG A 187 -2.81 -13.96 -22.81
CA ARG A 187 -2.81 -14.82 -21.61
C ARG A 187 -3.03 -16.30 -21.92
N GLU A 188 -3.87 -16.62 -22.91
CA GLU A 188 -4.05 -18.00 -23.37
C GLU A 188 -2.76 -18.56 -23.98
N LEU A 189 -2.09 -17.80 -24.86
CA LEU A 189 -0.83 -18.21 -25.46
C LEU A 189 0.26 -18.42 -24.41
N VAL A 190 0.40 -17.50 -23.45
CA VAL A 190 1.33 -17.63 -22.32
C VAL A 190 1.00 -18.89 -21.50
N SER A 191 -0.28 -19.15 -21.24
CA SER A 191 -0.70 -20.37 -20.53
C SER A 191 -0.31 -21.64 -21.30
N LEU A 192 -0.48 -21.66 -22.63
CA LEU A 192 -0.08 -22.81 -23.45
C LEU A 192 1.44 -23.00 -23.48
N TRP A 193 2.20 -21.91 -23.55
CA TRP A 193 3.66 -21.92 -23.51
C TRP A 193 4.17 -22.52 -22.19
N ILE A 194 3.70 -22.00 -21.06
CA ILE A 194 4.04 -22.50 -19.71
C ILE A 194 3.65 -23.97 -19.56
N GLU A 195 2.48 -24.36 -20.08
CA GLU A 195 2.02 -25.75 -20.02
C GLU A 195 2.93 -26.69 -20.84
N LEU A 196 3.37 -26.27 -22.03
CA LEU A 196 4.31 -27.06 -22.83
C LEU A 196 5.65 -27.23 -22.11
N GLU A 197 6.20 -26.17 -21.52
CA GLU A 197 7.42 -26.26 -20.71
C GLU A 197 7.24 -27.21 -19.51
N ARG A 198 6.08 -27.17 -18.86
CA ARG A 198 5.74 -28.09 -17.76
C ARG A 198 5.74 -29.53 -18.22
N LEU A 199 5.13 -29.82 -19.37
CA LEU A 199 5.07 -31.15 -19.95
C LEU A 199 6.47 -31.67 -20.35
N HIS A 200 7.28 -30.83 -20.98
CA HIS A 200 8.66 -31.17 -21.32
C HIS A 200 9.50 -31.48 -20.08
N ARG A 201 9.37 -30.70 -19.00
CA ARG A 201 10.06 -31.00 -17.73
C ARG A 201 9.59 -32.32 -17.13
N ARG A 202 8.28 -32.59 -17.12
CA ARG A 202 7.75 -33.89 -16.65
C ARG A 202 8.26 -35.07 -17.45
N TRP A 203 8.38 -34.91 -18.77
CA TRP A 203 8.97 -35.93 -19.63
C TRP A 203 10.45 -36.15 -19.26
N LEU A 204 11.23 -35.08 -19.08
CA LEU A 204 12.61 -35.18 -18.64
C LEU A 204 12.75 -35.90 -17.27
N TRP A 205 11.89 -35.58 -16.30
CA TRP A 205 11.86 -36.27 -15.01
C TRP A 205 11.59 -37.76 -15.13
N LEU A 206 10.66 -38.14 -16.01
CA LEU A 206 10.38 -39.56 -16.29
C LEU A 206 11.60 -40.26 -16.87
N LEU A 207 12.32 -39.61 -17.77
CA LEU A 207 13.56 -40.16 -18.31
C LEU A 207 14.59 -40.32 -17.19
N ASP A 208 14.78 -39.31 -16.33
CA ASP A 208 15.82 -39.33 -15.28
C ASP A 208 15.57 -40.40 -14.22
N ALA A 209 14.31 -40.67 -13.90
CA ALA A 209 13.93 -41.77 -13.01
C ALA A 209 14.29 -43.16 -13.59
N GLU A 210 14.54 -43.27 -14.89
CA GLU A 210 14.97 -44.52 -15.55
C GLU A 210 16.49 -44.72 -15.57
N LEU A 211 17.27 -43.74 -15.12
CA LEU A 211 18.72 -43.86 -15.06
C LEU A 211 19.18 -44.97 -14.10
N PRO A 212 20.36 -45.56 -14.31
CA PRO A 212 20.93 -46.56 -13.41
C PRO A 212 21.55 -45.94 -12.16
N GLY A 213 21.54 -46.71 -11.07
CA GLY A 213 22.27 -46.41 -9.84
C GLY A 213 21.93 -45.03 -9.25
N ASP A 214 22.96 -44.32 -8.81
CA ASP A 214 22.81 -43.02 -8.14
C ASP A 214 22.26 -41.91 -9.05
N PHE A 215 22.37 -42.05 -10.37
CA PHE A 215 21.78 -41.08 -11.30
C PHE A 215 20.25 -41.06 -11.20
N ARG A 216 19.60 -42.20 -10.89
CA ARG A 216 18.17 -42.23 -10.58
C ARG A 216 17.83 -41.40 -9.37
N ASN A 217 18.55 -41.63 -8.27
CA ASN A 217 18.30 -40.96 -7.00
C ASN A 217 18.47 -39.44 -7.14
N VAL A 218 19.48 -39.02 -7.90
CA VAL A 218 19.70 -37.61 -8.25
C VAL A 218 18.57 -37.08 -9.13
N GLY A 219 18.15 -37.84 -10.16
CA GLY A 219 17.05 -37.47 -11.05
C GLY A 219 15.69 -37.30 -10.34
N GLU A 220 15.33 -38.23 -9.46
CA GLU A 220 14.11 -38.16 -8.66
C GLU A 220 14.12 -36.97 -7.69
N TRP A 221 15.28 -36.70 -7.06
CA TRP A 221 15.43 -35.52 -6.22
C TRP A 221 15.34 -34.23 -7.05
N LEU A 222 16.00 -34.18 -8.21
CA LEU A 222 16.00 -33.04 -9.12
C LEU A 222 14.59 -32.73 -9.61
N ALA A 223 13.79 -33.75 -9.92
CA ALA A 223 12.38 -33.59 -10.29
C ALA A 223 11.57 -32.90 -9.19
N ARG A 224 11.74 -33.31 -7.93
CA ARG A 224 11.09 -32.66 -6.78
C ARG A 224 11.60 -31.23 -6.55
N ALA A 225 12.89 -31.00 -6.70
CA ALA A 225 13.50 -29.68 -6.57
C ALA A 225 12.94 -28.70 -7.62
N GLU A 226 12.90 -29.12 -8.88
CA GLU A 226 12.34 -28.34 -9.97
C GLU A 226 10.83 -28.13 -9.79
N TYR A 227 10.10 -29.12 -9.25
CA TYR A 227 8.70 -28.92 -8.89
C TYR A 227 8.51 -27.77 -7.90
N LEU A 228 9.25 -27.78 -6.79
CA LEU A 228 9.19 -26.72 -5.78
C LEU A 228 9.62 -25.36 -6.34
N LEU A 229 10.55 -25.30 -7.29
CA LEU A 229 11.04 -24.04 -7.84
C LEU A 229 10.15 -23.42 -8.91
N TYR A 230 9.54 -24.25 -9.77
CA TYR A 230 8.85 -23.80 -10.97
C TYR A 230 7.33 -23.91 -10.89
N PHE A 231 6.80 -24.88 -10.12
CA PHE A 231 5.37 -25.20 -10.14
C PHE A 231 4.68 -25.05 -8.79
N ASP A 232 5.43 -24.92 -7.70
CA ASP A 232 4.85 -24.63 -6.39
C ASP A 232 4.46 -23.14 -6.29
N GLU A 233 3.18 -22.88 -6.63
CA GLU A 233 2.58 -21.55 -6.63
C GLU A 233 2.63 -20.91 -5.24
N ILE A 234 3.04 -19.65 -5.20
CA ILE A 234 3.03 -18.85 -3.98
C ILE A 234 1.79 -17.95 -4.03
N PRO A 235 0.91 -18.01 -3.03
CA PRO A 235 -0.25 -17.11 -2.98
C PRO A 235 0.18 -15.64 -2.98
N THR A 236 -0.62 -14.79 -3.64
CA THR A 236 -0.31 -13.36 -3.84
C THR A 236 -1.11 -12.43 -2.93
N SER A 237 -2.12 -12.95 -2.23
CA SER A 237 -2.89 -12.23 -1.22
C SER A 237 -2.04 -11.88 0.01
N LEU A 238 -2.41 -10.81 0.71
CA LEU A 238 -1.74 -10.36 1.94
C LEU A 238 -2.68 -10.52 3.14
N ASP A 239 -3.23 -11.73 3.31
CA ASP A 239 -4.09 -12.09 4.44
C ASP A 239 -3.41 -13.06 5.41
N GLU A 240 -4.01 -13.25 6.58
CA GLU A 240 -3.47 -14.09 7.64
C GLU A 240 -3.34 -15.57 7.21
N ARG A 241 -4.31 -16.07 6.45
CA ARG A 241 -4.29 -17.44 5.89
C ARG A 241 -3.10 -17.62 4.95
N THR A 242 -2.81 -16.60 4.14
CA THR A 242 -1.68 -16.60 3.22
C THR A 242 -0.35 -16.61 3.97
N ALA A 243 -0.22 -15.89 5.08
CA ALA A 243 0.98 -15.92 5.91
C ALA A 243 1.29 -17.33 6.42
N ALA A 244 0.28 -18.06 6.88
CA ALA A 244 0.43 -19.45 7.34
C ALA A 244 0.88 -20.39 6.20
N ILE A 245 0.26 -20.27 5.01
CA ILE A 245 0.65 -21.06 3.83
C ILE A 245 2.09 -20.76 3.40
N ILE A 246 2.50 -19.49 3.40
CA ILE A 246 3.87 -19.10 3.06
C ILE A 246 4.87 -19.67 4.09
N SER A 247 4.51 -19.65 5.38
CA SER A 247 5.34 -20.20 6.46
C SER A 247 5.55 -21.71 6.29
N GLU A 248 4.48 -22.45 6.01
CA GLU A 248 4.52 -23.90 5.73
C GLU A 248 5.41 -24.19 4.51
N LYS A 249 5.23 -23.46 3.41
CA LYS A 249 6.07 -23.57 2.21
C LYS A 249 7.53 -23.25 2.48
N LEU A 250 7.82 -22.27 3.33
CA LEU A 250 9.19 -21.91 3.72
C LEU A 250 9.85 -23.01 4.55
N GLU A 251 9.11 -23.65 5.45
CA GLU A 251 9.58 -24.79 6.24
C GLU A 251 9.84 -26.00 5.35
N GLU A 252 8.89 -26.38 4.48
CA GLU A 252 9.05 -27.45 3.50
C GLU A 252 10.28 -27.21 2.61
N HIS A 253 10.39 -26.02 2.03
CA HIS A 253 11.53 -25.64 1.20
C HIS A 253 12.85 -25.72 1.97
N SER A 254 12.88 -25.21 3.20
CA SER A 254 14.11 -25.22 4.02
C SER A 254 14.52 -26.64 4.40
N GLY A 255 13.56 -27.52 4.72
CA GLY A 255 13.81 -28.93 4.99
C GLY A 255 14.28 -29.70 3.76
N PHE A 256 13.62 -29.53 2.61
CA PHE A 256 13.95 -30.25 1.38
C PHE A 256 15.33 -29.87 0.83
N PHE A 257 15.63 -28.57 0.74
CA PHE A 257 16.91 -28.10 0.16
C PHE A 257 18.10 -28.20 1.12
N ALA A 258 17.90 -28.59 2.39
CA ALA A 258 19.01 -28.91 3.30
C ALA A 258 19.86 -30.09 2.79
N GLY A 259 19.26 -31.00 2.01
CA GLY A 259 19.95 -32.14 1.39
C GLY A 259 20.65 -31.83 0.06
N LEU A 260 20.55 -30.60 -0.46
CA LEU A 260 21.16 -30.24 -1.76
C LEU A 260 22.67 -30.55 -1.83
N PRO A 261 23.51 -30.21 -0.81
CA PRO A 261 24.94 -30.53 -0.86
C PRO A 261 25.21 -32.03 -1.02
N GLU A 262 24.48 -32.89 -0.29
CA GLU A 262 24.63 -34.34 -0.38
C GLU A 262 24.27 -34.88 -1.76
N VAL A 263 23.26 -34.30 -2.41
CA VAL A 263 22.85 -34.69 -3.77
C VAL A 263 23.90 -34.29 -4.80
N ILE A 264 24.54 -33.13 -4.64
CA ILE A 264 25.66 -32.71 -5.49
C ILE A 264 26.84 -33.68 -5.32
N ASP A 265 27.23 -33.98 -4.08
CA ASP A 265 28.31 -34.93 -3.79
C ASP A 265 28.01 -36.32 -4.37
N ARG A 266 26.76 -36.77 -4.26
CA ARG A 266 26.29 -38.04 -4.84
C ARG A 266 26.38 -38.03 -6.36
N PHE A 267 26.00 -36.94 -7.01
CA PHE A 267 26.12 -36.80 -8.46
C PHE A 267 27.59 -36.82 -8.91
N GLU A 268 28.48 -36.09 -8.22
CA GLU A 268 29.91 -36.09 -8.50
C GLU A 268 30.59 -37.46 -8.26
N ALA A 269 30.12 -38.21 -7.26
CA ALA A 269 30.52 -39.60 -7.05
C ALA A 269 30.02 -40.50 -8.19
N ALA A 270 28.75 -40.35 -8.60
CA ALA A 270 28.14 -41.12 -9.68
C ALA A 270 28.85 -40.89 -11.02
N LEU A 271 29.32 -39.67 -11.30
CA LEU A 271 30.12 -39.37 -12.50
C LEU A 271 31.44 -40.15 -12.58
N ARG A 272 31.98 -40.61 -11.46
CA ARG A 272 33.21 -41.45 -11.39
C ARG A 272 32.90 -42.95 -11.47
N SER A 273 31.63 -43.34 -11.47
CA SER A 273 31.19 -44.73 -11.52
C SER A 273 31.22 -45.30 -12.95
N PRO A 274 31.29 -46.64 -13.11
CA PRO A 274 31.17 -47.27 -14.43
C PRO A 274 29.81 -47.04 -15.10
N ASP A 275 28.77 -46.71 -14.34
CA ASP A 275 27.44 -46.41 -14.88
C ASP A 275 27.42 -45.12 -15.71
N ALA A 276 28.32 -44.16 -15.41
CA ALA A 276 28.44 -42.92 -16.17
C ALA A 276 28.81 -43.17 -17.63
N ALA A 277 29.61 -44.20 -17.91
CA ALA A 277 30.03 -44.56 -19.26
C ALA A 277 28.88 -45.12 -20.13
N ARG A 278 27.78 -45.56 -19.50
CA ARG A 278 26.61 -46.11 -20.19
C ARG A 278 25.58 -45.06 -20.57
N ILE A 279 25.73 -43.83 -20.06
CA ILE A 279 24.79 -42.73 -20.27
C ILE A 279 25.40 -41.75 -21.29
N PRO A 280 24.63 -41.27 -22.28
CA PRO A 280 25.11 -40.23 -23.20
C PRO A 280 25.64 -39.00 -22.45
N ARG A 281 26.77 -38.46 -22.89
CA ARG A 281 27.43 -37.31 -22.23
C ARG A 281 26.54 -36.08 -22.18
N GLU A 282 25.79 -35.82 -23.25
CA GLU A 282 24.86 -34.69 -23.34
C GLU A 282 23.81 -34.74 -22.24
N ARG A 283 23.31 -35.93 -21.91
CA ARG A 283 22.33 -36.14 -20.85
C ARG A 283 22.88 -35.89 -19.45
N LEU A 284 24.12 -36.32 -19.20
CA LEU A 284 24.80 -36.04 -17.94
C LEU A 284 25.12 -34.54 -17.79
N GLN A 285 25.44 -33.88 -18.90
CA GLN A 285 25.68 -32.44 -18.95
C GLN A 285 24.39 -31.65 -18.69
N ASP A 286 23.27 -32.02 -19.30
CA ASP A 286 21.95 -31.43 -19.01
C ASP A 286 21.58 -31.57 -17.52
N MET A 287 21.75 -32.75 -16.94
CA MET A 287 21.46 -32.96 -15.51
C MET A 287 22.37 -32.11 -14.60
N LYS A 288 23.64 -31.92 -14.99
CA LYS A 288 24.57 -31.04 -14.28
C LYS A 288 24.13 -29.58 -14.35
N GLU A 289 23.78 -29.08 -15.53
CA GLU A 289 23.32 -27.69 -15.73
C GLU A 289 22.03 -27.39 -14.95
N ARG A 290 21.14 -28.38 -14.86
CA ARG A 290 19.93 -28.31 -14.04
C ARG A 290 20.24 -28.28 -12.55
N LEU A 291 21.17 -29.11 -12.05
CA LEU A 291 21.63 -29.04 -10.66
C LEU A 291 22.27 -27.68 -10.31
N GLU A 292 23.08 -27.11 -11.21
CA GLU A 292 23.66 -25.78 -11.05
C GLU A 292 22.56 -24.70 -11.02
N THR A 293 21.57 -24.81 -11.91
CA THR A 293 20.40 -23.91 -11.93
C THR A 293 19.58 -24.00 -10.66
N VAL A 294 19.32 -25.22 -10.15
CA VAL A 294 18.64 -25.44 -8.87
C VAL A 294 19.44 -24.82 -7.73
N SER A 295 20.75 -25.00 -7.72
CA SER A 295 21.65 -24.42 -6.70
C SER A 295 21.61 -22.89 -6.67
N ARG A 296 21.45 -22.26 -7.84
CA ARG A 296 21.26 -20.80 -7.95
C ARG A 296 19.86 -20.35 -7.54
N ARG A 297 18.80 -21.09 -7.92
CA ARG A 297 17.40 -20.69 -7.72
C ARG A 297 16.84 -21.02 -6.33
N ALA A 298 17.31 -22.07 -5.67
CA ALA A 298 16.90 -22.43 -4.31
C ALA A 298 17.07 -21.28 -3.29
N PRO A 299 18.23 -20.61 -3.19
CA PRO A 299 18.37 -19.46 -2.28
C PRO A 299 17.47 -18.29 -2.69
N GLN A 300 17.22 -18.07 -3.98
CA GLN A 300 16.32 -17.03 -4.49
C GLN A 300 14.88 -17.27 -4.06
N ARG A 301 14.36 -18.50 -4.24
CA ARG A 301 13.02 -18.87 -3.78
C ARG A 301 12.90 -18.74 -2.26
N LYS A 302 13.91 -19.20 -1.50
CA LYS A 302 13.92 -19.07 -0.04
C LYS A 302 13.86 -17.61 0.41
N ALA A 303 14.66 -16.73 -0.21
CA ALA A 303 14.65 -15.31 0.09
C ALA A 303 13.29 -14.67 -0.25
N ARG A 304 12.67 -15.06 -1.37
CA ARG A 304 11.33 -14.62 -1.77
C ARG A 304 10.27 -15.03 -0.74
N LEU A 305 10.27 -16.29 -0.32
CA LEU A 305 9.31 -16.80 0.67
C LEU A 305 9.45 -16.07 2.01
N LYS A 306 10.67 -15.89 2.52
CA LYS A 306 10.93 -15.09 3.73
C LYS A 306 10.40 -13.66 3.60
N TYR A 307 10.68 -13.00 2.48
CA TYR A 307 10.20 -11.63 2.24
C TYR A 307 8.68 -11.56 2.25
N LEU A 308 8.01 -12.49 1.57
CA LEU A 308 6.54 -12.53 1.53
C LEU A 308 5.91 -12.86 2.90
N GLU A 309 6.52 -13.75 3.68
CA GLU A 309 6.11 -14.04 5.06
C GLU A 309 6.13 -12.76 5.91
N HIS A 310 7.27 -12.06 5.95
CA HIS A 310 7.42 -10.83 6.73
C HIS A 310 6.50 -9.72 6.21
N LYS A 311 6.31 -9.65 4.89
CA LYS A 311 5.37 -8.75 4.23
C LYS A 311 3.94 -8.98 4.73
N CYS A 312 3.50 -10.24 4.82
CA CYS A 312 2.16 -10.56 5.33
C CYS A 312 2.07 -10.26 6.84
N CYS A 313 3.07 -10.64 7.63
CA CYS A 313 3.08 -10.41 9.08
C CYS A 313 2.95 -8.92 9.43
N ILE A 314 3.70 -8.04 8.77
CA ILE A 314 3.66 -6.61 9.10
C ILE A 314 2.35 -5.93 8.68
N VAL A 315 1.76 -6.39 7.57
CA VAL A 315 0.45 -5.93 7.12
C VAL A 315 -0.63 -6.41 8.10
N ALA A 316 -0.65 -7.70 8.45
CA ALA A 316 -1.59 -8.27 9.41
C ALA A 316 -1.51 -7.58 10.77
N PHE A 317 -0.30 -7.34 11.29
CA PHE A 317 -0.09 -6.60 12.54
C PHE A 317 -0.69 -5.18 12.48
N THR A 318 -0.48 -4.49 11.35
CA THR A 318 -0.98 -3.13 11.16
C THR A 318 -2.52 -3.12 11.09
N GLU A 319 -3.14 -4.05 10.38
CA GLU A 319 -4.59 -4.17 10.29
C GLU A 319 -5.24 -4.57 11.62
N LEU A 320 -4.62 -5.50 12.37
CA LEU A 320 -5.07 -5.86 13.71
C LEU A 320 -5.07 -4.65 14.65
N THR A 321 -3.99 -3.84 14.61
CA THR A 321 -3.89 -2.64 15.43
C THR A 321 -4.94 -1.59 15.04
N LYS A 322 -5.22 -1.43 13.74
CA LYS A 322 -6.31 -0.55 13.26
C LYS A 322 -7.67 -1.03 13.73
N ALA A 323 -7.94 -2.33 13.68
CA ALA A 323 -9.19 -2.92 14.14
C ALA A 323 -9.39 -2.67 15.64
N LYS A 324 -8.36 -2.92 16.46
CA LYS A 324 -8.37 -2.60 17.90
C LYS A 324 -8.57 -1.11 18.15
N LEU A 325 -7.84 -0.24 17.46
CA LEU A 325 -8.02 1.20 17.57
C LEU A 325 -9.47 1.64 17.30
N ALA A 326 -10.10 1.10 16.24
CA ALA A 326 -11.50 1.40 15.91
C ALA A 326 -12.47 1.02 17.04
N THR A 327 -12.19 -0.05 17.79
CA THR A 327 -12.98 -0.43 18.97
C THR A 327 -12.83 0.56 20.12
N TRP A 328 -11.64 1.13 20.33
CA TRP A 328 -11.36 2.07 21.42
C TRP A 328 -11.79 3.51 21.12
N THR A 329 -11.90 3.89 19.85
CA THR A 329 -12.29 5.25 19.44
C THR A 329 -13.73 5.33 18.94
N GLY A 330 -14.48 4.23 19.04
CA GLY A 330 -15.88 4.15 18.66
C GLY A 330 -16.80 4.92 19.60
N LYS A 331 -18.11 4.70 19.46
CA LYS A 331 -19.11 5.23 20.40
C LYS A 331 -19.14 4.39 21.67
N TYR A 332 -19.19 5.06 22.81
CA TYR A 332 -19.04 4.41 24.12
C TYR A 332 -20.37 3.93 24.72
N GLY A 333 -20.27 2.93 25.60
CA GLY A 333 -21.39 2.45 26.40
C GLY A 333 -21.40 3.11 27.78
N ARG A 334 -21.95 2.39 28.77
CA ARG A 334 -21.86 2.76 30.19
C ARG A 334 -20.42 2.63 30.71
N ILE A 335 -20.18 3.18 31.89
CA ILE A 335 -18.85 3.22 32.53
C ILE A 335 -18.13 1.85 32.55
N ASP A 336 -18.84 0.76 32.82
CA ASP A 336 -18.22 -0.59 32.88
C ASP A 336 -17.71 -1.05 31.50
N HIS A 337 -18.42 -0.70 30.43
CA HIS A 337 -17.97 -0.97 29.07
C HIS A 337 -16.70 -0.16 28.75
N VAL A 338 -16.66 1.12 29.12
CA VAL A 338 -15.48 1.97 28.86
C VAL A 338 -14.27 1.51 29.68
N ARG A 339 -14.48 1.06 30.93
CA ARG A 339 -13.43 0.45 31.75
C ARG A 339 -12.89 -0.85 31.12
N ALA A 340 -13.77 -1.69 30.58
CA ALA A 340 -13.35 -2.89 29.85
C ALA A 340 -12.53 -2.55 28.59
N LEU A 341 -12.89 -1.49 27.86
CA LEU A 341 -12.11 -1.01 26.72
C LEU A 341 -10.72 -0.49 27.14
N LEU A 342 -10.62 0.22 28.27
CA LEU A 342 -9.33 0.67 28.81
C LEU A 342 -8.45 -0.49 29.27
N GLU A 343 -9.05 -1.54 29.84
CA GLU A 343 -8.32 -2.76 30.19
C GLU A 343 -7.83 -3.51 28.94
N ASP A 344 -8.66 -3.65 27.91
CA ASP A 344 -8.26 -4.22 26.60
C ASP A 344 -7.11 -3.40 25.98
N TYR A 345 -7.19 -2.06 26.05
CA TYR A 345 -6.11 -1.17 25.65
C TYR A 345 -4.82 -1.45 26.40
N ASP A 346 -4.83 -1.50 27.74
CA ASP A 346 -3.61 -1.71 28.51
C ASP A 346 -3.02 -3.11 28.28
N ASN A 347 -3.86 -4.13 28.11
CA ASN A 347 -3.43 -5.47 27.76
C ASN A 347 -2.75 -5.48 26.38
N PHE A 348 -3.39 -4.89 25.36
CA PHE A 348 -2.86 -4.90 24.01
C PHE A 348 -1.64 -3.98 23.85
N VAL A 349 -1.68 -2.75 24.37
CA VAL A 349 -0.63 -1.75 24.13
C VAL A 349 0.50 -1.86 25.13
N THR A 350 0.18 -1.87 26.43
CA THR A 350 1.16 -1.78 27.51
C THR A 350 1.78 -3.14 27.82
N LYS A 351 0.97 -4.19 28.01
CA LYS A 351 1.50 -5.53 28.34
C LYS A 351 2.19 -6.18 27.15
N ASN A 352 1.60 -6.14 25.95
CA ASN A 352 2.21 -6.74 24.75
C ASN A 352 3.25 -5.83 24.07
N LYS A 353 3.46 -4.60 24.55
CA LYS A 353 4.49 -3.67 24.07
C LYS A 353 4.50 -3.49 22.55
N ILE A 354 3.33 -3.33 21.94
CA ILE A 354 3.14 -3.36 20.48
C ILE A 354 4.05 -2.42 19.69
N PHE A 355 4.45 -1.28 20.27
CA PHE A 355 5.38 -0.35 19.61
C PHE A 355 6.77 -0.97 19.42
N GLN A 356 7.26 -1.69 20.44
CA GLN A 356 8.56 -2.36 20.38
C GLN A 356 8.52 -3.56 19.44
N GLU A 357 7.42 -4.32 19.47
CA GLU A 357 7.25 -5.46 18.57
C GLU A 357 7.10 -5.03 17.11
N PHE A 358 6.38 -3.94 16.82
CA PHE A 358 6.36 -3.38 15.48
C PHE A 358 7.75 -2.89 15.05
N ASP A 359 8.46 -2.15 15.89
CA ASP A 359 9.81 -1.65 15.55
C ASP A 359 10.77 -2.81 15.25
N ARG A 360 10.69 -3.91 16.02
CA ARG A 360 11.45 -5.14 15.74
C ARG A 360 11.05 -5.76 14.40
N ALA A 361 9.75 -6.00 14.17
CA ALA A 361 9.26 -6.58 12.93
C ALA A 361 9.62 -5.73 11.69
N TYR A 362 9.62 -4.40 11.84
CA TYR A 362 9.99 -3.45 10.79
C TYR A 362 11.49 -3.45 10.48
N VAL A 363 12.35 -3.67 11.48
CA VAL A 363 13.78 -3.90 11.25
C VAL A 363 14.01 -5.24 10.54
N ASP A 364 13.30 -6.29 10.96
CA ASP A 364 13.44 -7.63 10.39
C ASP A 364 13.02 -7.65 8.91
N ILE A 365 11.86 -7.09 8.55
CA ILE A 365 11.44 -7.03 7.14
C ILE A 365 12.39 -6.19 6.28
N LYS A 366 13.00 -5.13 6.82
CA LYS A 366 14.03 -4.37 6.11
C LYS A 366 15.25 -5.23 5.79
N GLN A 367 15.75 -5.98 6.78
CA GLN A 367 16.89 -6.87 6.56
C GLN A 367 16.57 -7.96 5.54
N VAL A 368 15.39 -8.58 5.65
CA VAL A 368 14.94 -9.61 4.72
C VAL A 368 14.72 -9.05 3.31
N ALA A 369 14.20 -7.83 3.18
CA ALA A 369 14.04 -7.15 1.90
C ALA A 369 15.40 -6.87 1.22
N GLU A 370 16.40 -6.41 1.96
CA GLU A 370 17.76 -6.22 1.43
C GLU A 370 18.42 -7.55 1.05
N GLU A 371 18.23 -8.61 1.85
CA GLU A 371 18.67 -9.97 1.50
C GLU A 371 18.02 -10.44 0.19
N TYR A 372 16.71 -10.25 0.04
CA TYR A 372 15.96 -10.61 -1.16
C TYR A 372 16.46 -9.85 -2.39
N LYS A 373 16.63 -8.52 -2.29
CA LYS A 373 17.18 -7.70 -3.39
C LYS A 373 18.55 -8.21 -3.84
N ARG A 374 19.42 -8.54 -2.88
CA ARG A 374 20.79 -9.00 -3.13
C ARG A 374 20.84 -10.40 -3.75
N VAL A 375 20.06 -11.35 -3.22
CA VAL A 375 20.10 -12.76 -3.64
C VAL A 375 19.40 -12.97 -4.97
N CYS A 376 18.30 -12.25 -5.22
CA CYS A 376 17.50 -12.41 -6.43
C CYS A 376 17.92 -11.48 -7.58
N GLU A 377 18.91 -10.59 -7.35
CA GLU A 377 19.35 -9.59 -8.33
C GLU A 377 18.16 -8.82 -8.93
N VAL A 378 17.22 -8.41 -8.06
CA VAL A 378 15.94 -7.83 -8.48
C VAL A 378 16.16 -6.59 -9.34
N ASP A 379 15.26 -6.39 -10.31
CA ASP A 379 15.36 -5.25 -11.19
C ASP A 379 15.06 -3.92 -10.47
N ARG A 380 15.35 -2.80 -11.14
CA ARG A 380 15.14 -1.46 -10.57
C ARG A 380 13.67 -1.13 -10.28
N THR A 381 12.73 -1.77 -10.97
CA THR A 381 11.30 -1.55 -10.78
C THR A 381 10.84 -2.28 -9.53
N GLU A 382 11.13 -3.57 -9.42
CA GLU A 382 10.80 -4.38 -8.25
C GLU A 382 11.49 -3.82 -6.98
N ALA A 383 12.76 -3.40 -7.08
CA ALA A 383 13.45 -2.75 -5.96
C ALA A 383 12.71 -1.50 -5.47
N ARG A 384 12.21 -0.67 -6.40
CA ARG A 384 11.42 0.54 -6.06
C ARG A 384 10.07 0.18 -5.45
N ASP A 385 9.43 -0.87 -5.92
CA ASP A 385 8.14 -1.33 -5.38
C ASP A 385 8.31 -1.81 -3.94
N ILE A 386 9.39 -2.53 -3.64
CA ILE A 386 9.75 -2.95 -2.28
C ILE A 386 10.01 -1.72 -1.38
N ASP A 387 10.78 -0.75 -1.87
CA ASP A 387 11.08 0.48 -1.10
C ASP A 387 9.83 1.32 -0.85
N THR A 388 8.93 1.38 -1.83
CA THR A 388 7.65 2.09 -1.71
C THR A 388 6.78 1.41 -0.67
N PHE A 389 6.65 0.07 -0.74
CA PHE A 389 5.93 -0.70 0.26
C PHE A 389 6.47 -0.48 1.68
N LEU A 390 7.79 -0.52 1.88
CA LEU A 390 8.40 -0.30 3.20
C LEU A 390 8.18 1.12 3.75
N LYS A 391 8.07 2.12 2.86
CA LYS A 391 7.72 3.50 3.23
C LYS A 391 6.24 3.60 3.61
N ASP A 392 5.36 3.01 2.81
CA ASP A 392 3.91 3.05 3.03
C ASP A 392 3.53 2.39 4.36
N VAL A 393 4.15 1.25 4.69
CA VAL A 393 3.97 0.57 5.98
C VAL A 393 4.42 1.46 7.14
N ALA A 394 5.59 2.11 7.03
CA ALA A 394 6.08 2.99 8.10
C ALA A 394 5.23 4.25 8.29
N GLU A 395 4.73 4.83 7.20
CA GLU A 395 3.85 5.98 7.27
C GLU A 395 2.48 5.60 7.86
N THR A 396 1.93 4.47 7.42
CA THR A 396 0.68 3.92 7.97
C THR A 396 0.82 3.67 9.46
N TRP A 397 1.89 3.00 9.88
CA TRP A 397 2.16 2.77 11.30
C TRP A 397 2.34 4.06 12.08
N ARG A 398 3.01 5.07 11.54
CA ARG A 398 3.17 6.36 12.21
C ARG A 398 1.82 7.02 12.54
N ARG A 399 0.87 6.95 11.61
CA ARG A 399 -0.51 7.47 11.82
C ARG A 399 -1.23 6.65 12.89
N VAL A 400 -1.30 5.33 12.71
CA VAL A 400 -1.96 4.41 13.67
C VAL A 400 -1.37 4.53 15.07
N ALA A 401 -0.04 4.55 15.18
CA ALA A 401 0.67 4.70 16.45
C ALA A 401 0.38 6.04 17.14
N SER A 402 0.16 7.11 16.39
CA SER A 402 -0.27 8.39 16.95
C SER A 402 -1.66 8.26 17.57
N ASP A 403 -2.61 7.70 16.82
CA ASP A 403 -3.99 7.58 17.26
C ASP A 403 -4.14 6.61 18.45
N VAL A 404 -3.38 5.52 18.47
CA VAL A 404 -3.30 4.59 19.61
C VAL A 404 -2.78 5.28 20.87
N ARG A 405 -1.82 6.22 20.77
CA ARG A 405 -1.36 6.97 21.96
C ARG A 405 -2.44 7.90 22.49
N CYS A 406 -3.28 8.45 21.61
CA CYS A 406 -4.39 9.33 22.00
C CYS A 406 -5.60 8.55 22.56
N ALA A 407 -5.82 7.30 22.13
CA ALA A 407 -6.98 6.51 22.55
C ALA A 407 -7.08 6.36 24.08
N ARG A 408 -5.94 6.19 24.77
CA ARG A 408 -5.91 6.10 26.24
C ARG A 408 -6.51 7.33 26.92
N SER A 409 -6.06 8.52 26.55
CA SER A 409 -6.54 9.76 27.18
C SER A 409 -8.03 9.98 26.93
N VAL A 410 -8.54 9.58 25.76
CA VAL A 410 -9.97 9.67 25.45
C VAL A 410 -10.78 8.72 26.34
N LEU A 411 -10.33 7.47 26.51
CA LEU A 411 -10.99 6.50 27.39
C LEU A 411 -10.99 6.96 28.85
N GLU A 412 -9.85 7.44 29.35
CA GLU A 412 -9.71 8.00 30.70
C GLU A 412 -10.63 9.22 30.91
N GLU A 413 -10.74 10.10 29.92
CA GLU A 413 -11.62 11.27 29.96
C GLU A 413 -13.11 10.88 29.99
N VAL A 414 -13.52 9.88 29.22
CA VAL A 414 -14.92 9.37 29.23
C VAL A 414 -15.26 8.73 30.57
N ILE A 415 -14.33 7.97 31.16
CA ILE A 415 -14.51 7.40 32.51
C ILE A 415 -14.67 8.52 33.54
N ALA A 416 -13.83 9.55 33.50
CA ALA A 416 -13.93 10.68 34.42
C ALA A 416 -15.28 11.41 34.33
N HIS A 417 -15.83 11.57 33.12
CA HIS A 417 -17.16 12.16 32.94
C HIS A 417 -18.28 11.25 33.44
N TRP A 418 -18.16 9.93 33.28
CA TRP A 418 -19.10 8.98 33.87
C TRP A 418 -19.08 8.99 35.39
N GLU A 419 -17.90 9.02 36.01
CA GLU A 419 -17.76 9.09 37.47
C GLU A 419 -18.35 10.39 38.03
N ARG A 420 -18.09 11.51 37.34
CA ARG A 420 -18.70 12.80 37.66
C ARG A 420 -20.22 12.77 37.51
N TRP A 421 -20.73 12.24 36.40
CA TRP A 421 -22.17 12.12 36.14
C TRP A 421 -22.87 11.26 37.20
N ASN A 422 -22.34 10.07 37.51
CA ASN A 422 -22.95 9.17 38.49
C ASN A 422 -22.98 9.82 39.88
N THR A 423 -21.87 10.40 40.31
CA THR A 423 -21.78 11.07 41.62
C THR A 423 -22.72 12.27 41.69
N LEU A 424 -22.66 13.18 40.70
CA LEU A 424 -23.48 14.38 40.70
C LEU A 424 -24.96 14.06 40.54
N ALA A 425 -25.35 13.14 39.65
CA ALA A 425 -26.75 12.81 39.44
C ALA A 425 -27.39 12.21 40.70
N ASP A 426 -26.68 11.35 41.43
CA ASP A 426 -27.20 10.70 42.64
C ASP A 426 -27.28 11.70 43.81
N ASP A 427 -26.23 12.51 44.02
CA ASP A 427 -26.22 13.59 45.01
C ASP A 427 -27.35 14.59 44.76
N PHE A 428 -27.53 14.99 43.50
CA PHE A 428 -28.49 16.01 43.10
C PHE A 428 -29.92 15.50 43.17
N THR A 429 -30.17 14.25 42.78
CA THR A 429 -31.48 13.60 42.92
C THR A 429 -31.87 13.50 44.39
N THR A 430 -30.94 13.05 45.25
CA THR A 430 -31.16 12.95 46.70
C THR A 430 -31.45 14.32 47.33
N TRP A 431 -30.74 15.35 46.90
CA TRP A 431 -30.99 16.72 47.36
C TRP A 431 -32.34 17.24 46.87
N LEU A 432 -32.72 17.01 45.61
CA LEU A 432 -34.02 17.40 45.06
C LEU A 432 -35.18 16.73 45.80
N ASP A 433 -35.05 15.46 46.19
CA ASP A 433 -36.07 14.76 47.00
C ASP A 433 -36.29 15.48 48.34
N LYS A 434 -35.20 15.85 49.01
CA LYS A 434 -35.25 16.62 50.28
C LYS A 434 -35.81 18.02 50.04
N ALA A 435 -35.34 18.72 49.01
CA ALA A 435 -35.77 20.08 48.69
C ALA A 435 -37.28 20.14 48.42
N GLN A 436 -37.82 19.19 47.67
CA GLN A 436 -39.26 19.08 47.41
C GLN A 436 -40.09 18.88 48.67
N HIS A 437 -39.57 18.14 49.66
CA HIS A 437 -40.21 18.03 50.97
C HIS A 437 -40.13 19.35 51.76
N MET A 438 -38.95 19.99 51.79
CA MET A 438 -38.72 21.23 52.53
C MET A 438 -39.58 22.40 52.04
N LEU A 439 -39.98 22.42 50.75
CA LEU A 439 -40.94 23.39 50.22
C LEU A 439 -42.30 23.41 50.94
N ARG A 440 -42.66 22.35 51.69
CA ARG A 440 -43.94 22.21 52.40
C ARG A 440 -43.85 22.53 53.89
N VAL A 441 -42.66 22.86 54.41
CA VAL A 441 -42.40 23.03 55.85
C VAL A 441 -42.45 24.52 56.24
N SER A 442 -42.19 24.90 57.50
CA SER A 442 -42.19 26.29 57.99
C SER A 442 -41.18 27.19 57.27
N GLU A 443 -41.35 28.53 57.31
CA GLU A 443 -40.46 29.46 56.58
C GLU A 443 -39.03 29.50 57.12
N ASP A 444 -38.83 29.35 58.43
CA ASP A 444 -37.52 29.40 59.06
C ASP A 444 -36.65 28.19 58.66
N GLU A 445 -37.24 26.98 58.65
CA GLU A 445 -36.57 25.75 58.21
C GLU A 445 -36.27 25.75 56.70
N ARG A 446 -37.07 26.45 55.90
CA ARG A 446 -36.82 26.65 54.46
C ARG A 446 -35.60 27.53 54.21
N LEU A 447 -35.47 28.63 54.94
CA LEU A 447 -34.35 29.58 54.76
C LEU A 447 -33.00 28.95 55.12
N GLU A 448 -32.97 28.12 56.16
CA GLU A 448 -31.76 27.40 56.57
C GLU A 448 -31.32 26.37 55.52
N PHE A 449 -32.25 25.58 54.98
CA PHE A 449 -31.95 24.57 53.96
C PHE A 449 -31.48 25.15 52.63
N PHE A 450 -32.02 26.30 52.20
CA PHE A 450 -31.67 26.94 50.93
C PHE A 450 -30.50 27.94 51.02
N HIS A 451 -29.79 27.98 52.15
CA HIS A 451 -28.60 28.83 52.32
C HIS A 451 -27.52 28.54 51.27
N ASP A 452 -27.29 27.27 50.96
CA ASP A 452 -26.24 26.80 50.02
C ASP A 452 -26.71 26.66 48.56
N LEU A 453 -27.79 27.34 48.16
CA LEU A 453 -28.40 27.12 46.84
C LEU A 453 -27.46 27.46 45.66
N THR A 454 -26.48 28.36 45.86
CA THR A 454 -25.46 28.69 44.85
C THR A 454 -24.53 27.52 44.55
N VAL A 455 -24.17 26.71 45.55
CA VAL A 455 -23.37 25.49 45.39
C VAL A 455 -24.12 24.47 44.53
N TRP A 456 -25.43 24.36 44.73
CA TRP A 456 -26.27 23.47 43.92
C TRP A 456 -26.44 24.00 42.48
N LYS A 457 -26.44 25.31 42.27
CA LYS A 457 -26.40 25.88 40.91
C LYS A 457 -25.11 25.51 40.17
N GLU A 458 -23.97 25.60 40.83
CA GLU A 458 -22.68 25.18 40.25
C GLU A 458 -22.66 23.68 39.95
N LYS A 459 -23.18 22.84 40.86
CA LYS A 459 -23.33 21.39 40.63
C LYS A 459 -24.24 21.07 39.44
N HIS A 460 -25.33 21.83 39.24
CA HIS A 460 -26.21 21.68 38.07
C HIS A 460 -25.49 21.99 36.76
N GLN A 461 -24.66 23.04 36.73
CA GLN A 461 -23.83 23.34 35.55
C GLN A 461 -22.85 22.20 35.24
N LEU A 462 -22.13 21.71 36.26
CA LEU A 462 -21.20 20.58 36.09
C LEU A 462 -21.90 19.28 35.65
N LEU A 463 -23.14 19.06 36.12
CA LEU A 463 -23.98 17.95 35.69
C LEU A 463 -24.35 18.08 34.20
N GLY A 464 -24.70 19.29 33.76
CA GLY A 464 -24.99 19.59 32.36
C GLY A 464 -23.78 19.40 31.44
N ASP A 465 -22.61 19.87 31.87
CA ASP A 465 -21.36 19.69 31.11
C ASP A 465 -21.03 18.19 30.97
N ALA A 466 -21.15 17.41 32.04
CA ALA A 466 -20.95 15.96 32.02
C ALA A 466 -21.98 15.24 31.14
N ALA A 467 -23.26 15.60 31.24
CA ALA A 467 -24.33 15.06 30.41
C ALA A 467 -24.10 15.35 28.92
N GLY A 468 -23.70 16.58 28.58
CA GLY A 468 -23.43 17.00 27.22
C GLY A 468 -22.26 16.23 26.60
N PHE A 469 -21.17 16.08 27.35
CA PHE A 469 -20.01 15.30 26.90
C PHE A 469 -20.37 13.82 26.69
N LEU A 470 -21.03 13.18 27.67
CA LEU A 470 -21.43 11.77 27.56
C LEU A 470 -22.43 11.56 26.42
N ALA A 471 -23.34 12.49 26.20
CA ALA A 471 -24.29 12.45 25.08
C ALA A 471 -23.60 12.53 23.71
N ALA A 472 -22.49 13.27 23.60
CA ALA A 472 -21.74 13.40 22.35
C ALA A 472 -20.85 12.17 22.06
N THR A 473 -20.34 11.52 23.10
CA THR A 473 -19.33 10.46 23.01
C THR A 473 -19.91 9.04 23.10
N SER A 474 -21.10 8.87 23.70
CA SER A 474 -21.75 7.57 23.87
C SER A 474 -22.60 7.14 22.67
N SER A 475 -23.03 5.87 22.65
CA SER A 475 -24.00 5.34 21.68
C SER A 475 -25.33 6.08 21.75
N GLU A 476 -26.15 5.96 20.70
CA GLU A 476 -27.41 6.71 20.60
C GLU A 476 -28.37 6.35 21.75
N GLU A 477 -28.44 5.08 22.14
CA GLU A 477 -29.30 4.59 23.22
C GLU A 477 -28.89 5.20 24.57
N ILE A 478 -27.58 5.21 24.85
CA ILE A 478 -27.02 5.76 26.09
C ILE A 478 -27.13 7.28 26.09
N SER A 479 -26.90 7.93 24.95
CA SER A 479 -27.07 9.37 24.77
C SER A 479 -28.50 9.80 25.08
N GLN A 480 -29.50 9.09 24.57
CA GLN A 480 -30.91 9.35 24.87
C GLN A 480 -31.25 9.12 26.34
N GLU A 481 -30.70 8.07 26.96
CA GLU A 481 -30.88 7.81 28.39
C GLU A 481 -30.33 8.95 29.26
N VAL A 482 -29.09 9.37 29.02
CA VAL A 482 -28.42 10.46 29.75
C VAL A 482 -29.17 11.77 29.57
N LYS A 483 -29.56 12.11 28.32
CA LYS A 483 -30.35 13.32 28.03
C LYS A 483 -31.69 13.31 28.76
N ARG A 484 -32.42 12.21 28.73
CA ARG A 484 -33.72 12.08 29.42
C ARG A 484 -33.59 12.27 30.93
N LYS A 485 -32.61 11.60 31.56
CA LYS A 485 -32.36 11.75 33.01
C LYS A 485 -31.94 13.18 33.35
N TYR A 486 -31.12 13.82 32.51
CA TYR A 486 -30.71 15.21 32.71
C TYR A 486 -31.88 16.19 32.60
N VAL A 487 -32.77 16.01 31.62
CA VAL A 487 -33.99 16.82 31.46
C VAL A 487 -34.88 16.67 32.69
N GLU A 488 -35.11 15.44 33.17
CA GLU A 488 -35.89 15.18 34.38
C GLU A 488 -35.33 15.91 35.62
N ILE A 489 -34.01 15.80 35.84
CA ILE A 489 -33.33 16.49 36.95
C ILE A 489 -33.45 18.01 36.80
N THR A 490 -33.29 18.54 35.58
CA THR A 490 -33.36 19.98 35.31
C THR A 490 -34.76 20.54 35.51
N GLU A 491 -35.81 19.85 35.06
CA GLU A 491 -37.21 20.28 35.30
C GLU A 491 -37.58 20.27 36.79
N ARG A 492 -37.01 19.35 37.58
CA ARG A 492 -37.18 19.33 39.03
C ARG A 492 -36.40 20.46 39.70
N TRP A 493 -35.18 20.73 39.23
CA TRP A 493 -34.34 21.84 39.68
C TRP A 493 -35.01 23.20 39.47
N GLU A 494 -35.46 23.51 38.26
CA GLU A 494 -36.06 24.81 37.93
C GLU A 494 -37.28 25.11 38.82
N ARG A 495 -38.12 24.09 39.10
CA ARG A 495 -39.27 24.23 40.02
C ARG A 495 -38.86 24.56 41.45
N VAL A 496 -37.82 23.91 41.96
CA VAL A 496 -37.30 24.18 43.32
C VAL A 496 -36.62 25.55 43.36
N TRP A 497 -35.87 25.88 42.31
CA TRP A 497 -35.14 27.14 42.19
C TRP A 497 -36.07 28.34 42.15
N GLU A 498 -37.12 28.31 41.31
CA GLU A 498 -38.11 29.40 41.24
C GLU A 498 -38.76 29.67 42.61
N GLU A 499 -39.10 28.61 43.34
CA GLU A 499 -39.77 28.76 44.64
C GLU A 499 -38.80 29.23 45.73
N ALA A 500 -37.55 28.76 45.71
CA ALA A 500 -36.50 29.23 46.61
C ALA A 500 -36.12 30.70 46.36
N GLU A 501 -36.06 31.14 45.10
CA GLU A 501 -35.86 32.54 44.73
C GLU A 501 -37.03 33.43 45.16
N ARG A 502 -38.28 32.97 45.01
CA ARG A 502 -39.46 33.68 45.52
C ARG A 502 -39.36 33.91 47.03
N LEU A 503 -38.94 32.90 47.79
CA LEU A 503 -38.75 32.98 49.25
C LEU A 503 -37.64 33.98 49.64
N ARG A 504 -36.54 34.04 48.91
CA ARG A 504 -35.49 35.05 49.10
C ARG A 504 -35.99 36.46 48.76
N ALA A 505 -36.77 36.61 47.69
CA ALA A 505 -37.33 37.90 47.29
C ALA A 505 -38.39 38.43 48.28
N THR A 506 -39.23 37.58 48.87
CA THR A 506 -40.19 37.99 49.91
C THR A 506 -39.48 38.36 51.21
N THR A 507 -38.51 37.58 51.66
CA THR A 507 -37.73 37.89 52.87
C THR A 507 -36.89 39.16 52.74
N GLU A 508 -36.31 39.44 51.56
CA GLU A 508 -35.68 40.73 51.28
C GLU A 508 -36.68 41.90 51.30
N LYS A 509 -37.89 41.73 50.76
CA LYS A 509 -38.94 42.77 50.79
C LYS A 509 -39.41 43.06 52.22
N PHE A 510 -39.56 42.02 53.06
CA PHE A 510 -39.88 42.19 54.49
C PHE A 510 -38.73 42.84 55.28
N SER A 511 -37.47 42.54 54.95
CA SER A 511 -36.29 43.20 55.53
C SER A 511 -36.17 44.68 55.12
N LYS A 512 -36.47 45.01 53.86
CA LYS A 512 -36.44 46.40 53.34
C LYS A 512 -37.59 47.25 53.90
N ASN A 513 -38.78 46.69 54.13
CA ASN A 513 -39.92 47.41 54.74
C ASN A 513 -39.74 47.74 56.24
N ARG A 514 -38.73 47.16 56.92
CA ARG A 514 -38.45 47.42 58.34
C ARG A 514 -37.42 48.52 58.58
N LYS A 515 -36.87 49.15 57.53
CA LYS A 515 -35.86 50.22 57.66
C LYS A 515 -36.27 51.52 56.94
N LYS A 516 -36.91 52.43 57.70
CA LYS A 516 -36.58 53.88 57.91
C LYS A 516 -37.82 54.70 58.36
N PRO A 517 -37.69 55.86 59.07
CA PRO A 517 -36.50 56.69 59.22
C PRO A 517 -36.18 57.18 60.67
N SER A 518 -34.93 57.59 60.91
CA SER A 518 -34.66 58.82 61.67
C SER A 518 -33.39 59.50 61.14
N ASN A 519 -33.51 60.81 60.95
CA ASN A 519 -32.51 61.73 60.42
C ASN A 519 -31.43 62.04 61.46
N THR A 520 -30.17 62.18 61.05
CA THR A 520 -29.42 63.46 61.04
C THR A 520 -28.06 63.30 60.37
N SER A 521 -27.71 64.29 59.54
CA SER A 521 -26.42 64.54 58.85
C SER A 521 -25.45 65.30 59.78
N PRO A 522 -24.24 65.77 59.37
CA PRO A 522 -23.50 65.56 58.11
C PRO A 522 -21.97 65.27 58.29
N ASP A 523 -21.28 64.75 57.27
CA ASP A 523 -20.47 65.58 56.32
C ASP A 523 -19.27 64.85 55.68
N GLN A 524 -19.05 65.22 54.41
CA GLN A 524 -17.83 65.25 53.58
C GLN A 524 -16.97 64.01 53.29
N GLY A 525 -16.87 63.68 51.98
CA GLY A 525 -15.58 63.80 51.30
C GLY A 525 -15.09 62.63 50.43
N ILE A 526 -15.28 62.78 49.11
CA ILE A 526 -14.35 62.46 48.01
C ILE A 526 -14.19 60.97 47.57
N GLU A 527 -14.51 60.76 46.30
CA GLU A 527 -14.31 59.61 45.40
C GLU A 527 -13.02 59.83 44.55
N PRO A 528 -12.61 58.94 43.60
CA PRO A 528 -12.11 57.56 43.71
C PRO A 528 -10.80 57.38 42.92
N GLU A 529 -10.10 56.23 42.96
CA GLU A 529 -9.27 55.81 41.81
C GLU A 529 -9.23 54.28 41.60
N THR A 530 -9.43 53.94 40.34
CA THR A 530 -9.51 52.64 39.68
C THR A 530 -8.10 52.20 39.23
N TYR A 531 -7.76 50.90 39.26
CA TYR A 531 -7.18 50.11 38.14
C TYR A 531 -6.64 48.72 38.59
N CYS A 532 -6.95 47.70 37.80
CA CYS A 532 -6.35 46.34 37.74
C CYS A 532 -5.48 46.26 36.45
N PRO A 533 -4.85 45.14 36.04
CA PRO A 533 -4.15 44.03 36.73
C PRO A 533 -2.78 43.71 36.07
N ALA A 534 -2.03 42.68 36.52
CA ALA A 534 -0.97 42.06 35.69
C ALA A 534 -0.69 40.57 36.03
N VAL A 535 -0.45 39.81 34.96
CA VAL A 535 -0.21 38.36 34.83
C VAL A 535 1.29 38.06 34.78
N ALA A 536 1.75 36.89 35.26
CA ALA A 536 2.97 36.24 34.75
C ALA A 536 2.97 34.70 34.95
N LEU A 537 3.26 34.00 33.86
CA LEU A 537 3.55 32.55 33.71
C LEU A 537 5.04 32.27 33.90
N ALA A 538 5.41 31.08 34.39
CA ALA A 538 6.75 30.50 34.17
C ALA A 538 6.72 28.95 34.12
N THR A 539 7.46 28.42 33.16
CA THR A 539 7.64 27.06 32.67
C THR A 539 8.89 26.37 33.26
N THR A 540 8.93 25.02 33.31
CA THR A 540 10.19 24.23 33.23
C THR A 540 9.99 22.87 32.55
N ARG A 541 11.07 22.37 31.94
CA ARG A 541 11.21 21.28 30.94
C ARG A 541 11.95 20.03 31.53
N PRO A 542 12.07 18.90 30.77
CA PRO A 542 12.39 17.55 31.26
C PRO A 542 13.83 17.04 30.95
N THR A 543 14.16 15.84 31.47
CA THR A 543 15.45 15.13 31.24
C THR A 543 15.24 13.71 30.67
N ARG A 544 16.27 13.20 29.99
CA ARG A 544 16.29 12.09 29.01
C ARG A 544 17.33 11.01 29.38
N GLN A 545 17.25 9.84 28.71
CA GLN A 545 18.23 8.75 28.46
C GLN A 545 18.19 7.54 29.43
N SER A 546 18.39 6.27 29.03
CA SER A 546 19.36 5.70 28.06
C SER A 546 19.02 4.23 27.62
N TYR A 547 19.79 3.74 26.63
CA TYR A 547 19.74 2.48 25.86
C TYR A 547 20.53 1.31 26.51
N VAL A 548 20.12 0.03 26.30
CA VAL A 548 21.01 -1.17 26.29
C VAL A 548 20.52 -2.23 25.28
N ARG A 549 21.48 -2.95 24.67
CA ARG A 549 21.46 -3.92 23.55
C ARG A 549 21.19 -5.39 23.96
N GLY A 550 20.46 -6.12 23.10
CA GLY A 550 20.91 -7.36 22.41
C GLY A 550 20.88 -8.73 23.11
N GLY A 551 20.07 -9.66 22.57
CA GLY A 551 20.18 -11.12 22.77
C GLY A 551 18.83 -11.85 22.62
N ASP A 552 18.81 -12.98 21.90
CA ASP A 552 17.72 -13.98 21.83
C ASP A 552 16.51 -13.73 20.90
N ALA A 553 16.71 -13.94 19.58
CA ALA A 553 15.72 -13.72 18.52
C ALA A 553 15.25 -14.99 17.77
N LEU A 554 15.33 -16.19 18.35
CA LEU A 554 15.00 -17.43 17.64
C LEU A 554 13.92 -18.31 18.29
N ARG A 555 13.33 -17.91 19.42
CA ARG A 555 12.31 -18.72 20.11
C ARG A 555 10.87 -18.18 20.06
N ASN A 556 10.67 -16.90 19.76
CA ASN A 556 9.35 -16.26 19.82
C ASN A 556 8.57 -16.19 18.50
N ARG A 557 9.07 -16.80 17.41
CA ARG A 557 8.38 -16.76 16.10
C ARG A 557 7.05 -17.51 16.07
N ARG A 558 6.82 -18.46 16.99
CA ARG A 558 5.52 -19.14 17.12
C ARG A 558 4.49 -18.34 17.91
N GLU A 559 4.88 -17.37 18.74
CA GLU A 559 3.94 -16.61 19.57
C GLU A 559 3.27 -15.45 18.84
N LEU A 560 3.91 -14.87 17.82
CA LEU A 560 3.29 -13.84 16.98
C LEU A 560 2.27 -14.42 15.99
N ALA A 561 2.42 -15.67 15.57
CA ALA A 561 1.42 -16.39 14.77
C ALA A 561 0.35 -17.06 15.65
N ALA A 562 0.71 -17.59 16.82
CA ALA A 562 -0.25 -18.19 17.76
C ALA A 562 -1.07 -17.14 18.54
N GLY A 563 -0.54 -15.93 18.74
CA GLY A 563 -1.22 -14.84 19.42
C GLY A 563 -2.40 -14.26 18.63
N VAL A 564 -2.43 -14.47 17.30
CA VAL A 564 -3.59 -14.09 16.47
C VAL A 564 -4.68 -15.17 16.51
N SER A 565 -4.32 -16.45 16.67
CA SER A 565 -5.28 -17.55 16.79
C SER A 565 -5.87 -17.74 18.20
N ALA A 566 -5.36 -17.03 19.23
CA ALA A 566 -5.82 -17.14 20.61
C ALA A 566 -6.64 -15.93 21.09
N LEU A 567 -7.03 -15.03 20.17
CA LEU A 567 -7.78 -13.80 20.45
C LEU A 567 -9.15 -13.73 19.75
N ASP A 568 -9.69 -14.88 19.32
CA ASP A 568 -11.12 -15.05 19.01
C ASP A 568 -11.89 -15.53 20.25
#